data_AF-A0A1V5GKD9-F1
#
_entry.id   AF-A0A1V5GKD9-F1
#
_cell.length_a   1.000
_cell.length_b   1.000
_cell.length_c   1.000
_cell.angle_alpha   90.00
_cell.angle_beta   90.00
_cell.angle_gamma   90.00
#
_symmetry.space_group_name_H-M   'P 1'
#
loop_
_entity.id
_entity.type
_entity.pdbx_description
1 polymer ?
#
loop_
_entity_poly.entity_id
_entity_poly.type
_entity_poly.pdbx_seq_one_letter_code
_entity_poly.pdbx_strand_id
1 'polypeptide(L)'
;MPASILDPIKEYADTHAEPLSAIVSEALAAYLAREIRRECPRCGVENAEGSDYCKSCGEPLSREAESEAEKKRLESKKDLLVRLLGDPDLYAEFREAYLDVRDGEASRPIAEDQATLIPEPEQT
;
A
#
# COMPACT_ATOMS: atom_id res chain seq x y z
N MET A 1 -20.71 -15.79 -57.44
CA MET A 1 -20.91 -16.07 -56.00
C MET A 1 -21.42 -14.78 -55.38
N PRO A 2 -22.59 -14.74 -54.70
CA PRO A 2 -23.00 -13.52 -54.02
C PRO A 2 -22.04 -13.23 -52.85
N ALA A 3 -21.76 -11.95 -52.62
CA ALA A 3 -20.98 -11.48 -51.47
C ALA A 3 -21.59 -12.03 -50.18
N SER A 4 -20.73 -12.46 -49.24
CA SER A 4 -21.17 -12.91 -47.95
C SER A 4 -21.86 -11.75 -47.25
N ILE A 5 -22.98 -12.02 -46.57
CA ILE A 5 -23.65 -11.03 -45.71
C ILE A 5 -22.72 -10.47 -44.61
N LEU A 6 -21.61 -11.17 -44.35
CA LEU A 6 -20.60 -10.77 -43.39
C LEU A 6 -19.50 -9.87 -43.97
N ASP A 7 -19.42 -9.69 -45.29
CA ASP A 7 -18.36 -8.90 -45.93
C ASP A 7 -18.35 -7.43 -45.45
N PRO A 8 -19.49 -6.73 -45.29
CA PRO A 8 -19.50 -5.35 -44.78
C PRO A 8 -19.05 -5.24 -43.32
N ILE A 9 -19.36 -6.25 -42.50
CA ILE A 9 -18.96 -6.30 -41.08
C ILE A 9 -17.45 -6.53 -40.98
N LYS A 10 -16.91 -7.40 -41.85
CA LYS A 10 -15.48 -7.69 -41.90
C LYS A 10 -14.69 -6.47 -42.37
N GLU A 11 -15.14 -5.80 -43.43
CA GLU A 11 -14.52 -4.57 -43.92
C GLU A 11 -14.56 -3.44 -42.86
N TYR A 12 -15.67 -3.29 -42.14
CA TYR A 12 -15.77 -2.33 -41.03
C TYR A 12 -14.80 -2.67 -39.88
N ALA A 13 -14.71 -3.94 -39.50
CA ALA A 13 -13.75 -4.40 -38.49
C ALA A 13 -12.29 -4.19 -38.94
N ASP A 14 -11.97 -4.46 -40.20
CA ASP A 14 -10.61 -4.31 -40.74
C ASP A 14 -10.21 -2.83 -40.91
N THR A 15 -11.17 -1.93 -41.11
CA THR A 15 -10.93 -0.48 -41.29
C THR A 15 -11.04 0.35 -40.00
N HIS A 16 -11.77 -0.14 -38.99
CA HIS A 16 -12.04 0.58 -37.73
C HIS A 16 -11.54 -0.14 -36.48
N ALA A 17 -10.93 -1.32 -36.61
CA ALA A 17 -10.03 -1.80 -35.58
C ALA A 17 -8.77 -0.93 -35.61
N GLU A 18 -8.79 0.20 -34.91
CA GLU A 18 -7.63 0.54 -34.07
C GLU A 18 -7.24 -0.79 -33.40
N PRO A 19 -6.11 -1.40 -33.79
CA PRO A 19 -5.94 -2.79 -33.47
C PRO A 19 -5.89 -2.82 -31.95
N LEU A 20 -6.72 -3.65 -31.32
CA LEU A 20 -6.75 -3.80 -29.85
C LEU A 20 -5.32 -3.93 -29.30
N SER A 21 -4.39 -4.46 -30.10
CA SER A 21 -2.96 -4.48 -29.82
C SER A 21 -2.30 -3.10 -29.66
N ALA A 22 -2.62 -2.08 -30.46
CA ALA A 22 -2.09 -0.72 -30.30
C ALA A 22 -2.55 -0.08 -28.99
N ILE A 23 -3.86 -0.14 -28.69
CA ILE A 23 -4.42 0.37 -27.43
C ILE A 23 -3.80 -0.34 -26.22
N VAL A 24 -3.68 -1.66 -26.28
CA VAL A 24 -3.05 -2.45 -25.20
C VAL A 24 -1.57 -2.12 -25.06
N SER A 25 -0.85 -1.94 -26.17
CA SER A 25 0.58 -1.60 -26.14
C SER A 25 0.83 -0.22 -25.54
N GLU A 26 0.00 0.75 -25.89
CA GLU A 26 0.13 2.12 -25.41
C GLU A 26 -0.29 2.24 -23.94
N ALA A 27 -1.37 1.58 -23.55
CA ALA A 27 -1.79 1.50 -22.15
C ALA A 27 -0.75 0.78 -21.26
N LEU A 28 -0.15 -0.30 -21.75
CA LEU A 28 0.91 -1.02 -21.04
C LEU A 28 2.18 -0.17 -20.90
N ALA A 29 2.59 0.53 -21.96
CA ALA A 29 3.72 1.46 -21.91
C ALA A 29 3.46 2.60 -20.91
N ALA A 30 2.25 3.17 -20.90
CA ALA A 30 1.87 4.21 -19.94
C ALA A 30 1.81 3.70 -18.49
N TYR A 31 1.34 2.47 -18.27
CA TYR A 31 1.32 1.80 -16.97
C TYR A 31 2.76 1.61 -16.44
N LEU A 32 3.63 1.01 -17.25
CA LEU A 32 5.02 0.76 -16.89
C LEU A 32 5.81 2.07 -16.66
N ALA A 33 5.53 3.12 -17.43
CA ALA A 33 6.19 4.42 -17.28
C ALA A 33 5.73 5.19 -16.04
N ARG A 34 4.51 4.96 -15.53
CA ARG A 34 3.99 5.64 -14.33
C ARG A 34 4.37 4.93 -13.04
N GLU A 35 4.47 3.60 -13.08
CA GLU A 35 4.68 2.81 -11.87
C GLU A 35 6.17 2.54 -11.58
N ILE A 36 7.12 2.76 -12.50
CA ILE A 36 8.56 2.49 -12.25
C ILE A 36 9.42 3.74 -12.47
N ARG A 37 10.00 4.27 -11.39
CA ARG A 37 10.90 5.45 -11.42
C ARG A 37 12.37 5.05 -11.65
N ARG A 38 13.02 5.64 -12.66
CA ARG A 38 14.48 5.48 -12.86
C ARG A 38 15.28 6.27 -11.83
N GLU A 39 14.95 7.54 -11.65
CA GLU A 39 15.59 8.38 -10.65
C GLU A 39 14.94 8.16 -9.28
N CYS A 40 15.75 7.90 -8.26
CA CYS A 40 15.24 7.68 -6.92
C CYS A 40 14.71 9.01 -6.33
N PRO A 41 13.44 9.09 -5.92
CA PRO A 41 12.87 10.33 -5.36
C PRO A 41 13.49 10.71 -4.01
N ARG A 42 14.14 9.76 -3.33
CA ARG A 42 14.76 9.98 -2.00
C ARG A 42 16.20 10.48 -2.08
N CYS A 43 16.98 10.01 -3.05
CA CYS A 43 18.42 10.29 -3.10
C CYS A 43 18.94 10.78 -4.45
N GLY A 44 18.09 10.88 -5.49
CA GLY A 44 18.46 11.39 -6.81
C GLY A 44 19.32 10.44 -7.67
N VAL A 45 19.64 9.24 -7.18
CA VAL A 45 20.43 8.29 -7.95
C VAL A 45 19.62 7.70 -9.09
N GLU A 46 20.20 7.67 -10.29
CA GLU A 46 19.65 6.97 -11.45
C GLU A 46 19.83 5.44 -11.33
N ASN A 47 18.73 4.71 -11.48
CA ASN A 47 18.62 3.26 -11.40
C ASN A 47 18.29 2.68 -12.78
N ALA A 48 18.60 1.39 -12.95
CA ALA A 48 18.30 0.68 -14.19
C ALA A 48 16.79 0.58 -14.41
N GLU A 49 16.38 0.47 -15.67
CA GLU A 49 14.99 0.19 -16.04
C GLU A 49 14.48 -1.07 -15.35
N GLY A 50 13.27 -1.02 -14.79
CA GLY A 50 12.68 -2.15 -14.08
C GLY A 50 13.27 -2.43 -12.70
N SER A 51 14.09 -1.54 -12.12
CA SER A 51 14.56 -1.69 -10.74
C SER A 51 13.41 -1.47 -9.76
N ASP A 52 13.11 -2.46 -8.92
CA ASP A 52 12.10 -2.34 -7.86
C ASP A 52 12.57 -1.47 -6.68
N TYR A 53 13.89 -1.42 -6.43
CA TYR A 53 14.49 -0.71 -5.31
C TYR A 53 15.72 0.09 -5.75
N CYS A 54 15.96 1.21 -5.08
CA CYS A 54 17.14 2.04 -5.32
C CYS A 54 18.42 1.32 -4.88
N LYS A 55 19.38 1.19 -5.79
CA LYS A 55 20.69 0.56 -5.53
C LYS A 55 21.52 1.26 -4.45
N SER A 56 21.23 2.53 -4.17
CA SER A 56 22.01 3.36 -3.24
C SER A 56 21.38 3.46 -1.86
N CYS A 57 20.05 3.61 -1.76
CA CYS A 57 19.40 3.87 -0.48
C CYS A 57 18.31 2.84 -0.11
N GLY A 58 17.99 1.90 -1.00
CA GLY A 58 16.97 0.89 -0.78
C GLY A 58 15.53 1.38 -0.85
N GLU A 59 15.29 2.65 -1.22
CA GLU A 59 13.92 3.16 -1.41
C GLU A 59 13.22 2.40 -2.55
N PRO A 60 11.99 1.90 -2.36
CA PRO A 60 11.22 1.31 -3.45
C PRO A 60 10.95 2.33 -4.56
N LEU A 61 11.01 1.87 -5.80
CA LEU A 61 10.88 2.72 -6.99
C LEU A 61 9.53 2.52 -7.70
N SER A 62 8.74 1.54 -7.27
CA SER A 62 7.41 1.24 -7.76
C SER A 62 6.37 1.10 -6.66
N ARG A 63 5.10 1.26 -7.00
CA ARG A 63 4.01 1.09 -6.03
C ARG A 63 3.91 -0.35 -5.54
N GLU A 64 4.16 -1.31 -6.42
CA GLU A 64 4.24 -2.72 -6.09
C GLU A 64 5.33 -2.97 -5.05
N ALA A 65 6.55 -2.45 -5.28
CA ALA A 65 7.67 -2.55 -4.35
C ALA A 65 7.42 -1.81 -3.02
N GLU A 66 6.78 -0.63 -3.05
CA GLU A 66 6.33 0.10 -1.86
C GLU A 66 5.40 -0.76 -1.00
N SER A 67 4.36 -1.35 -1.62
CA SER A 67 3.38 -2.18 -0.91
C SER A 67 3.99 -3.47 -0.35
N GLU A 68 4.96 -4.08 -1.04
CA GLU A 68 5.65 -5.28 -0.58
C GLU A 68 6.59 -4.95 0.59
N ALA A 69 7.34 -3.85 0.49
CA ALA A 69 8.21 -3.36 1.55
C ALA A 69 7.42 -3.03 2.83
N GLU A 70 6.25 -2.41 2.71
CA GLU A 70 5.38 -2.11 3.84
C GLU A 70 4.90 -3.38 4.54
N LYS A 71 4.41 -4.38 3.77
CA LYS A 71 3.97 -5.67 4.32
C LYS A 71 5.10 -6.36 5.11
N LYS A 72 6.30 -6.43 4.53
CA LYS A 72 7.48 -7.02 5.20
C LYS A 72 7.86 -6.27 6.47
N ARG A 73 7.80 -4.94 6.47
CA ARG A 73 8.05 -4.11 7.66
C ARG A 73 7.01 -4.36 8.74
N LEU A 74 5.73 -4.44 8.37
CA LEU A 74 4.64 -4.72 9.30
C LEU A 74 4.79 -6.12 9.92
N GLU A 75 5.12 -7.12 9.10
CA GLU A 75 5.37 -8.49 9.56
C GLU A 75 6.60 -8.57 10.48
N SER A 76 7.69 -7.89 10.14
CA SER A 76 8.87 -7.77 11.01
C SER A 76 8.52 -7.10 12.35
N LYS A 77 7.65 -6.09 12.33
CA LYS A 77 7.19 -5.41 13.54
C LYS A 77 6.29 -6.30 14.40
N LYS A 78 5.45 -7.13 13.79
CA LYS A 78 4.66 -8.16 14.49
C LYS A 78 5.56 -9.14 15.23
N ASP A 79 6.54 -9.69 14.51
CA ASP A 79 7.51 -10.63 15.05
C ASP A 79 8.31 -10.00 16.21
N LEU A 80 8.72 -8.74 16.08
CA LEU A 80 9.36 -8.00 17.18
C LEU A 80 8.43 -7.81 18.38
N LEU A 81 7.16 -7.47 18.17
CA LEU A 81 6.18 -7.32 19.25
C LEU A 81 5.94 -8.64 19.98
N VAL A 82 5.81 -9.74 19.25
CA VAL A 82 5.71 -11.08 19.85
C VAL A 82 6.94 -11.40 20.70
N ARG A 83 8.15 -11.06 20.23
CA ARG A 83 9.38 -11.26 21.02
C ARG A 83 9.48 -10.37 22.27
N LEU A 84 9.03 -9.12 22.18
CA LEU A 84 9.13 -8.15 23.28
C LEU A 84 8.05 -8.34 24.34
N LEU A 85 6.83 -8.66 23.92
CA LEU A 85 5.66 -8.79 24.79
C LEU A 85 5.40 -10.23 25.21
N GLY A 86 6.01 -11.21 24.53
CA GLY A 86 5.97 -12.62 24.91
C GLY A 86 4.63 -13.32 24.66
N ASP A 87 3.64 -12.62 24.11
CA ASP A 87 2.28 -13.14 23.92
C ASP A 87 1.71 -12.78 22.53
N PRO A 88 1.51 -13.76 21.65
CA PRO A 88 0.90 -13.56 20.33
C PRO A 88 -0.56 -13.10 20.37
N ASP A 89 -1.30 -13.41 21.44
CA ASP A 89 -2.74 -13.14 21.54
C ASP A 89 -3.01 -11.68 21.94
N LEU A 90 -2.10 -11.07 22.71
CA LEU A 90 -2.11 -9.62 22.99
C LEU A 90 -1.99 -8.77 21.72
N TYR A 91 -1.29 -9.23 20.67
CA TYR A 91 -1.19 -8.47 19.42
C TYR A 91 -2.51 -8.44 18.63
N ALA A 92 -3.34 -9.48 18.74
CA ALA A 92 -4.65 -9.53 18.07
C ALA A 92 -5.62 -8.52 18.71
N GLU A 93 -5.65 -8.43 20.04
CA GLU A 93 -6.47 -7.45 20.78
C GLU A 93 -6.01 -6.01 20.53
N PHE A 94 -4.70 -5.75 20.49
CA PHE A 94 -4.15 -4.43 20.18
C PHE A 94 -4.37 -4.00 18.70
N ARG A 95 -4.46 -4.95 17.77
CA ARG A 95 -4.68 -4.66 16.33
C ARG A 95 -6.10 -4.18 16.07
N GLU A 96 -7.11 -4.77 16.69
CA GLU A 96 -8.49 -4.30 16.57
C GLU A 96 -8.62 -2.89 17.17
N ALA A 97 -8.05 -2.67 18.36
CA ALA A 97 -8.02 -1.34 18.98
C ALA A 97 -7.28 -0.26 18.17
N TYR A 98 -6.24 -0.61 17.40
CA TYR A 98 -5.46 0.35 16.60
C TYR A 98 -6.10 0.66 15.23
N LEU A 99 -6.89 -0.25 14.67
CA LEU A 99 -7.59 -0.03 13.40
C LEU A 99 -8.86 0.81 13.58
N ASP A 100 -9.55 0.70 14.72
CA ASP A 100 -10.68 1.58 15.08
C ASP A 100 -10.28 3.06 15.14
N VAL A 101 -9.05 3.37 15.57
CA VAL A 101 -8.51 4.75 15.62
C VAL A 101 -8.28 5.33 14.21
N ARG A 102 -8.14 4.49 13.18
CA ARG A 102 -7.80 4.95 11.83
C ARG A 102 -9.04 5.33 11.00
N ASP A 103 -10.20 4.75 11.29
CA ASP A 103 -11.42 4.94 10.50
C ASP A 103 -12.47 5.87 11.14
N GLY A 104 -12.27 6.39 12.37
CA GLY A 104 -13.13 7.47 12.90
C GLY A 104 -12.90 7.86 14.37
N GLU A 105 -12.83 9.17 14.62
CA GLU A 105 -12.96 9.85 15.92
C GLU A 105 -11.91 9.57 17.00
N ALA A 106 -10.91 10.45 17.05
CA ALA A 106 -10.17 10.75 18.28
C ALA A 106 -11.11 11.33 19.35
N SER A 107 -11.88 10.48 20.03
CA SER A 107 -12.47 10.79 21.32
C SER A 107 -11.40 10.56 22.39
N ARG A 108 -10.73 11.66 22.76
CA ARG A 108 -10.04 11.79 24.06
C ARG A 108 -10.99 11.26 25.17
N PRO A 109 -10.45 10.53 26.15
CA PRO A 109 -10.13 11.26 27.37
C PRO A 109 -8.75 10.87 27.89
N ILE A 110 -7.87 11.85 27.97
CA ILE A 110 -6.97 11.94 29.12
C ILE A 110 -7.79 12.64 30.19
N ALA A 111 -8.45 11.85 31.02
CA ALA A 111 -8.88 12.30 32.33
C ALA A 111 -8.05 11.50 33.33
N GLU A 112 -7.10 12.19 33.94
CA GLU A 112 -6.34 11.76 35.09
C GLU A 112 -7.33 11.42 36.22
N ASP A 113 -7.47 10.14 36.57
CA ASP A 113 -8.10 9.74 37.83
C ASP A 113 -7.07 9.06 38.74
N GLN A 114 -6.00 9.82 39.01
CA GLN A 114 -5.09 9.55 40.11
C GLN A 114 -5.01 10.80 40.99
N ALA A 115 -6.08 11.14 41.71
CA ALA A 115 -5.99 11.96 42.91
C ALA A 115 -7.32 12.00 43.67
N THR A 116 -7.57 11.02 44.55
CA THR A 116 -8.08 11.25 45.92
C THR A 116 -8.24 9.93 46.66
N LEU A 117 -7.15 9.42 47.24
CA LEU A 117 -7.21 8.55 48.41
C LEU A 117 -6.04 8.92 49.33
N ILE A 118 -6.19 10.04 50.05
CA ILE A 118 -5.49 10.25 51.32
C ILE A 118 -6.59 10.27 52.38
N PRO A 119 -6.70 9.24 53.25
CA PRO A 119 -7.58 9.34 54.40
C PRO A 119 -6.95 10.32 55.40
N GLU A 120 -7.67 11.39 55.76
CA GLU A 120 -7.28 12.24 56.89
C GLU A 120 -7.41 11.45 58.20
N PRO A 121 -6.45 11.60 59.15
CA PRO A 121 -6.48 10.86 60.39
C PRO A 121 -7.58 11.39 61.33
N GLU A 122 -8.29 10.47 61.96
CA GLU A 122 -9.22 10.72 63.06
C GLU A 122 -8.56 11.62 64.12
N GLN A 123 -9.23 12.71 64.50
CA GLN A 123 -8.94 13.41 65.75
C GLN A 123 -10.22 13.57 66.55
N THR A 124 -10.16 12.95 67.73
CA THR A 124 -10.97 13.01 68.95
C THR A 124 -11.55 14.37 69.31
#